data_AF-A0A3N7GU78-F1
#
_entry.id   AF-A0A3N7GU78-F1
#
_cell.length_a   1.000
_cell.length_b   1.000
_cell.length_c   1.000
_cell.angle_alpha   90.00
_cell.angle_beta   90.00
_cell.angle_gamma   90.00
#
_symmetry.space_group_name_H-M   'P 1'
#
loop_
_entity.id
_entity.type
_entity.pdbx_description
1 polymer ?
#
loop_
_entity_poly.entity_id
_entity_poly.type
_entity_poly.pdbx_seq_one_letter_code
_entity_poly.pdbx_strand_id
1 'polypeptide(L)'
;MREALAALEVLGVVDVRPGSGTYLRSATSELLPQSLSWGILIGQRSTEELVEVRGALEIYAARLAAERMTADAAARLDAHLADMAAHIDGLPAFVEADLQFHLERAHATGNSVLVDLLQIIRSLLRVWVDRAVEDVEHARTALAEHTAVRDAIRTGDGAGAASAMAAHMLTAGRRLAAANRP
;
A
#
# COMPACT_ATOMS: atom_id res chain seq x y z
N MET A 1 15.70 29.33 3.52
CA MET A 1 14.48 29.53 2.68
C MET A 1 14.81 29.62 1.20
N ARG A 2 15.89 30.32 0.80
CA ARG A 2 16.37 30.33 -0.60
C ARG A 2 16.84 28.96 -1.10
N GLU A 3 17.54 28.15 -0.28
CA GLU A 3 17.99 26.82 -0.75
C GLU A 3 16.80 25.87 -0.96
N ALA A 4 15.79 25.90 -0.09
CA ALA A 4 14.59 25.08 -0.23
C ALA A 4 13.78 25.41 -1.49
N LEU A 5 13.67 26.70 -1.84
CA LEU A 5 13.00 27.13 -3.08
C LEU A 5 13.80 26.75 -4.32
N ALA A 6 15.14 26.87 -4.27
CA ALA A 6 16.01 26.45 -5.37
C ALA A 6 15.92 24.92 -5.61
N ALA A 7 15.86 24.12 -4.54
CA ALA A 7 15.66 22.68 -4.65
C ALA A 7 14.30 22.33 -5.29
N LEU A 8 13.21 23.01 -4.88
CA LEU A 8 11.88 22.81 -5.44
C LEU A 8 11.78 23.28 -6.91
N GLU A 9 12.56 24.29 -7.29
CA GLU A 9 12.66 24.76 -8.67
C GLU A 9 13.42 23.76 -9.56
N VAL A 10 14.53 23.20 -9.08
CA VAL A 10 15.29 22.12 -9.74
C VAL A 10 14.43 20.86 -9.90
N LEU A 11 13.63 20.53 -8.88
CA LEU A 11 12.65 19.45 -8.91
C LEU A 11 11.41 19.77 -9.76
N GLY A 12 11.35 20.95 -10.38
CA GLY A 12 10.24 21.38 -11.25
C GLY A 12 8.89 21.50 -10.55
N VAL A 13 8.86 21.59 -9.21
CA VAL A 13 7.63 21.76 -8.42
C VAL A 13 7.14 23.21 -8.49
N VAL A 14 8.08 24.16 -8.51
CA VAL A 14 7.78 25.60 -8.55
C VAL A 14 8.56 26.31 -9.64
N ASP A 15 8.04 27.48 -10.03
CA ASP A 15 8.66 28.45 -10.92
C ASP A 15 8.97 29.71 -10.10
N VAL A 16 10.25 30.01 -9.87
CA VAL A 16 10.65 31.20 -9.10
C VAL A 16 10.87 32.34 -10.10
N ARG A 17 10.03 33.37 -10.04
CA ARG A 17 10.12 34.54 -10.93
C ARG A 17 10.68 35.73 -10.15
N PRO A 18 11.91 36.20 -10.46
CA PRO A 18 12.51 37.34 -9.78
C PRO A 18 11.56 38.56 -9.79
N GLY A 19 11.26 39.11 -8.62
CA GLY A 19 10.36 40.27 -8.47
C GLY A 19 8.86 39.98 -8.55
N SER A 20 8.44 38.76 -8.92
CA SER A 20 7.03 38.39 -9.07
C SER A 20 6.55 37.31 -8.10
N GLY A 21 7.47 36.60 -7.44
CA GLY A 21 7.15 35.57 -6.45
C GLY A 21 7.39 34.14 -6.94
N THR A 22 6.84 33.17 -6.23
CA THR A 22 7.01 31.73 -6.50
C THR A 22 5.65 31.12 -6.85
N TYR A 23 5.57 30.40 -7.96
CA TYR A 23 4.35 29.81 -8.49
C TYR A 23 4.45 28.28 -8.56
N LEU A 24 3.35 27.56 -8.31
CA LEU A 24 3.30 26.11 -8.47
C LEU A 24 3.23 25.75 -9.96
N ARG A 25 4.02 24.76 -10.43
CA ARG A 25 3.83 24.22 -11.78
C ARG A 25 2.64 23.25 -11.80
N SER A 26 1.88 23.28 -12.89
CA SER A 26 0.68 22.44 -13.09
C SER A 26 0.99 20.98 -13.40
N ALA A 27 2.24 20.67 -13.75
CA ALA A 27 2.73 19.31 -13.96
C ALA A 27 3.97 19.10 -13.08
N THR A 28 3.95 18.05 -12.27
CA THR A 28 5.10 17.63 -11.47
C THR A 28 6.17 17.02 -12.37
N SER A 29 7.43 17.42 -12.17
CA SER A 29 8.58 16.99 -12.97
C SER A 29 8.76 15.47 -12.97
N GLU A 30 9.27 14.91 -14.08
CA GLU A 30 9.72 13.51 -14.16
C GLU A 30 10.87 13.18 -13.20
N LEU A 31 11.53 14.21 -12.66
CA LEU A 31 12.63 14.07 -11.69
C LEU A 31 12.15 13.81 -10.25
N LEU A 32 10.86 13.98 -9.97
CA LEU A 32 10.30 13.70 -8.66
C LEU A 32 9.97 12.20 -8.55
N PRO A 33 10.23 11.56 -7.40
CA PRO A 33 9.63 10.27 -7.10
C PRO A 33 8.13 10.35 -7.33
N GLN A 34 7.57 9.42 -8.12
CA GLN A 34 6.15 9.47 -8.49
C GLN A 34 5.23 9.59 -7.26
N SER A 35 5.58 8.94 -6.15
CA SER A 35 4.87 9.06 -4.87
C SER A 35 4.83 10.49 -4.31
N LEU A 36 5.91 11.26 -4.46
CA LEU A 36 5.97 12.66 -4.04
C LEU A 36 5.15 13.55 -4.99
N SER A 37 5.21 13.29 -6.30
CA SER A 37 4.39 13.97 -7.30
C SER A 37 2.89 13.75 -7.06
N TRP A 38 2.51 12.51 -6.76
CA TRP A 38 1.15 12.16 -6.38
C TRP A 38 0.77 12.76 -5.03
N GLY A 39 1.65 12.76 -4.03
CA GLY A 39 1.37 13.38 -2.73
C GLY A 39 1.07 14.88 -2.85
N ILE A 40 1.81 15.59 -3.71
CA ILE A 40 1.56 17.00 -4.01
C ILE A 40 0.23 17.17 -4.79
N LEU A 41 -0.03 16.32 -5.78
CA LEU A 41 -1.25 16.37 -6.62
C LEU A 41 -2.52 16.00 -5.85
N ILE A 42 -2.40 15.06 -4.92
CA ILE A 42 -3.48 14.57 -4.08
C ILE A 42 -3.79 15.59 -2.97
N GLY A 43 -2.81 16.39 -2.52
CA GLY A 43 -3.01 17.45 -1.55
C GLY A 43 -3.29 16.90 -0.14
N GLN A 44 -3.99 17.67 0.71
CA GLN A 44 -4.51 17.19 2.00
C GLN A 44 -5.76 16.29 1.86
N ARG A 45 -5.81 15.43 0.85
CA ARG A 45 -6.87 14.42 0.81
C ARG A 45 -6.72 13.48 1.99
N SER A 46 -7.86 13.01 2.47
CA SER A 46 -7.93 12.36 3.76
C SER A 46 -7.27 10.98 3.63
N THR A 47 -6.43 10.60 4.59
CA THR A 47 -5.85 9.25 4.69
C THR A 47 -6.93 8.18 4.54
N GLU A 48 -8.15 8.49 5.00
CA GLU A 48 -9.34 7.64 4.87
C GLU A 48 -9.76 7.42 3.40
N GLU A 49 -9.76 8.45 2.55
CA GLU A 49 -10.08 8.31 1.11
C GLU A 49 -9.06 7.40 0.40
N LEU A 50 -7.77 7.54 0.73
CA LEU A 50 -6.72 6.68 0.19
C LEU A 50 -6.88 5.23 0.66
N VAL A 51 -7.26 5.02 1.92
CA VAL A 51 -7.56 3.69 2.46
C VAL A 51 -8.77 3.07 1.78
N GLU A 52 -9.80 3.84 1.47
CA GLU A 52 -10.99 3.37 0.74
C GLU A 52 -10.63 2.89 -0.66
N VAL A 53 -9.89 3.72 -1.43
CA VAL A 53 -9.43 3.35 -2.78
C VAL A 53 -8.50 2.13 -2.72
N ARG A 54 -7.56 2.12 -1.76
CA ARG A 54 -6.69 0.95 -1.54
C ARG A 54 -7.53 -0.30 -1.28
N GLY A 55 -8.53 -0.21 -0.41
CA GLY A 55 -9.43 -1.32 -0.09
C GLY A 55 -10.09 -1.91 -1.33
N ALA A 56 -10.70 -1.07 -2.17
CA ALA A 56 -11.34 -1.51 -3.40
C ALA A 56 -10.35 -2.22 -4.35
N LEU A 57 -9.16 -1.66 -4.53
CA LEU A 57 -8.13 -2.22 -5.40
C LEU A 57 -7.54 -3.52 -4.84
N GLU A 58 -7.29 -3.61 -3.53
CA GLU A 58 -6.80 -4.82 -2.88
C GLU A 58 -7.85 -5.94 -2.99
N ILE A 59 -9.13 -5.67 -2.74
CA ILE A 59 -10.22 -6.65 -2.88
C ILE A 59 -10.28 -7.20 -4.32
N TYR A 60 -10.26 -6.31 -5.31
CA TYR A 60 -10.28 -6.73 -6.72
C TYR A 60 -9.02 -7.52 -7.12
N ALA A 61 -7.85 -7.10 -6.65
CA ALA A 61 -6.62 -7.85 -6.85
C ALA A 61 -6.69 -9.25 -6.23
N ALA A 62 -7.40 -9.45 -5.11
CA ALA A 62 -7.45 -10.76 -4.44
C ALA A 62 -8.26 -11.74 -5.27
N ARG A 63 -9.38 -11.26 -5.81
CA ARG A 63 -10.19 -12.00 -6.78
C ARG A 63 -9.38 -12.42 -7.99
N LEU A 64 -8.70 -11.46 -8.63
CA LEU A 64 -7.91 -11.74 -9.84
C LEU A 64 -6.75 -12.68 -9.55
N ALA A 65 -6.09 -12.53 -8.39
CA ALA A 65 -5.02 -13.41 -7.99
C ALA A 65 -5.52 -14.86 -7.85
N ALA A 66 -6.68 -15.10 -7.23
CA ALA A 66 -7.26 -16.44 -7.13
C ALA A 66 -7.49 -17.08 -8.52
N GLU A 67 -7.92 -16.29 -9.51
CA GLU A 67 -8.18 -16.78 -10.87
C GLU A 67 -6.89 -17.06 -11.68
N ARG A 68 -5.74 -16.48 -11.28
CA ARG A 68 -4.51 -16.42 -12.10
C ARG A 68 -3.25 -16.93 -11.41
N MET A 69 -3.33 -17.29 -10.13
CA MET A 69 -2.18 -17.68 -9.32
C MET A 69 -1.46 -18.88 -9.94
N THR A 70 -0.13 -18.78 -10.07
CA THR A 70 0.72 -19.91 -10.47
C THR A 70 1.23 -20.66 -9.25
N ALA A 71 1.65 -21.92 -9.43
CA ALA A 71 2.20 -22.71 -8.32
C ALA A 71 3.43 -22.04 -7.68
N ASP A 72 4.31 -21.45 -8.49
CA ASP A 72 5.51 -20.75 -8.00
C ASP A 72 5.15 -19.49 -7.21
N ALA A 73 4.17 -18.71 -7.68
CA ALA A 73 3.70 -17.53 -6.97
C ALA A 73 2.96 -17.90 -5.67
N ALA A 74 2.18 -18.98 -5.68
CA ALA A 74 1.56 -19.51 -4.46
C ALA A 74 2.60 -19.94 -3.42
N ALA A 75 3.70 -20.59 -3.85
CA ALA A 75 4.78 -20.98 -2.94
C ALA A 75 5.49 -19.76 -2.32
N ARG A 76 5.70 -18.69 -3.08
CA ARG A 76 6.23 -17.42 -2.52
C ARG A 76 5.24 -16.75 -1.57
N LEU A 77 3.95 -16.76 -1.92
CA LEU A 77 2.91 -16.23 -1.05
C LEU A 77 2.85 -16.97 0.30
N ASP A 78 2.99 -18.30 0.28
CA ASP A 78 3.09 -19.15 1.48
C ASP A 78 4.34 -18.83 2.31
N ALA A 79 5.48 -18.58 1.65
CA ALA A 79 6.71 -18.18 2.34
C ALA A 79 6.53 -16.84 3.09
N HIS A 80 5.86 -15.85 2.48
CA HIS A 80 5.58 -14.59 3.16
C HIS A 80 4.67 -14.76 4.39
N LEU A 81 3.68 -15.66 4.35
CA LEU A 81 2.89 -15.97 5.55
C LEU A 81 3.71 -16.67 6.63
N ALA A 82 4.62 -17.56 6.25
CA ALA A 82 5.53 -18.19 7.19
C ALA A 82 6.47 -17.17 7.84
N ASP A 83 6.97 -16.21 7.06
CA ASP A 83 7.80 -15.11 7.56
C ASP A 83 7.03 -14.21 8.53
N MET A 84 5.76 -13.88 8.23
CA MET A 84 4.88 -13.16 9.16
C MET A 84 4.72 -13.93 10.48
N ALA A 85 4.44 -15.24 10.40
CA ALA A 85 4.27 -16.08 11.58
C ALA A 85 5.56 -16.16 12.43
N ALA A 86 6.73 -16.25 11.79
CA ALA A 86 8.02 -16.30 12.47
C ALA A 86 8.37 -14.98 13.18
N HIS A 87 7.85 -13.85 12.71
CA HIS A 87 8.14 -12.51 13.24
C HIS A 87 6.97 -11.91 14.01
N ILE A 88 6.06 -12.72 14.55
CA ILE A 88 4.86 -12.23 15.25
C ILE A 88 5.18 -11.35 16.47
N ASP A 89 6.32 -11.61 17.13
CA ASP A 89 6.85 -10.82 18.24
C ASP A 89 7.82 -9.70 17.78
N GLY A 90 8.15 -9.66 16.49
CA GLY A 90 9.09 -8.73 15.85
C GLY A 90 8.39 -7.86 14.82
N LEU A 91 7.56 -6.91 15.28
CA LEU A 91 6.64 -6.14 14.44
C LEU A 91 7.26 -5.48 13.18
N PRO A 92 8.48 -4.91 13.20
CA PRO A 92 9.07 -4.35 11.97
C PRO A 92 9.27 -5.40 10.87
N ALA A 93 9.72 -6.60 11.23
CA ALA A 93 9.90 -7.69 10.27
C ALA A 93 8.54 -8.28 9.84
N PHE A 94 7.55 -8.31 10.73
CA PHE A 94 6.17 -8.68 10.39
C PHE A 94 5.58 -7.73 9.34
N VAL A 95 5.71 -6.42 9.52
CA VAL A 95 5.18 -5.40 8.60
C VAL A 95 5.85 -5.48 7.22
N GLU A 96 7.15 -5.81 7.18
CA GLU A 96 7.83 -6.07 5.91
C GLU A 96 7.31 -7.35 5.24
N ALA A 97 7.10 -8.44 5.97
CA ALA A 97 6.52 -9.66 5.41
C ALA A 97 5.06 -9.45 4.93
N ASP A 98 4.26 -8.67 5.65
CA ASP A 98 2.93 -8.19 5.21
C ASP A 98 3.03 -7.45 3.86
N LEU A 99 3.98 -6.52 3.72
CA LEU A 99 4.20 -5.79 2.47
C LEU A 99 4.45 -6.77 1.33
N GLN A 100 5.35 -7.73 1.53
CA GLN A 100 5.72 -8.69 0.49
C GLN A 100 4.54 -9.60 0.12
N PHE A 101 3.71 -10.01 1.09
CA PHE A 101 2.46 -10.74 0.82
C PHE A 101 1.53 -9.96 -0.12
N HIS A 102 1.29 -8.67 0.17
CA HIS A 102 0.45 -7.82 -0.66
C HIS A 102 1.01 -7.63 -2.08
N LEU A 103 2.33 -7.46 -2.21
CA LEU A 103 3.01 -7.31 -3.49
C LEU A 103 2.95 -8.59 -4.34
N GLU A 104 3.32 -9.74 -3.78
CA GLU A 104 3.30 -11.03 -4.50
C GLU A 104 1.91 -11.33 -5.05
N ARG A 105 0.87 -11.14 -4.22
CA ARG A 105 -0.52 -11.29 -4.62
C ARG A 105 -0.93 -10.29 -5.71
N ALA A 106 -0.51 -9.04 -5.63
CA ALA A 106 -0.78 -8.05 -6.66
C ALA A 106 -0.10 -8.43 -7.99
N HIS A 107 1.14 -8.92 -7.96
CA HIS A 107 1.85 -9.41 -9.14
C HIS A 107 1.16 -10.62 -9.77
N ALA A 108 0.62 -11.53 -8.95
CA ALA A 108 -0.13 -12.69 -9.42
C ALA A 108 -1.39 -12.34 -10.22
N THR A 109 -1.88 -11.10 -10.14
CA THR A 109 -2.98 -10.64 -11.00
C THR A 109 -2.61 -10.54 -12.47
N GLY A 110 -1.31 -10.44 -12.80
CA GLY A 110 -0.83 -10.16 -14.16
C GLY A 110 -1.22 -8.78 -14.71
N ASN A 111 -1.71 -7.88 -13.85
CA ASN A 111 -2.11 -6.53 -14.24
C ASN A 111 -1.11 -5.50 -13.69
N SER A 112 -0.14 -5.10 -14.51
CA SER A 112 0.93 -4.17 -14.10
C SER A 112 0.38 -2.81 -13.64
N VAL A 113 -0.68 -2.31 -14.29
CA VAL A 113 -1.30 -1.04 -13.89
C VAL A 113 -1.89 -1.11 -12.48
N LEU A 114 -2.51 -2.25 -12.13
CA LEU A 114 -3.05 -2.47 -10.79
C LEU A 114 -1.94 -2.53 -9.74
N VAL A 115 -0.82 -3.19 -10.06
CA VAL A 115 0.36 -3.22 -9.20
C VAL A 115 0.89 -1.82 -8.95
N ASP A 116 1.08 -1.02 -10.01
CA ASP A 116 1.61 0.34 -9.92
C ASP A 116 0.71 1.23 -9.06
N LEU A 117 -0.61 1.17 -9.26
CA LEU A 117 -1.58 1.94 -8.46
C LEU A 117 -1.52 1.56 -6.97
N LEU A 118 -1.46 0.27 -6.66
CA LEU A 118 -1.34 -0.21 -5.28
C LEU A 118 -0.03 0.24 -4.63
N GLN A 119 1.09 0.21 -5.37
CA GLN A 119 2.39 0.69 -4.87
C GLN A 119 2.40 2.20 -4.62
N ILE A 120 1.79 2.99 -5.51
CA ILE A 120 1.66 4.44 -5.34
C ILE A 120 0.86 4.74 -4.06
N ILE A 121 -0.33 4.14 -3.92
CA ILE A 121 -1.19 4.38 -2.75
C ILE A 121 -0.51 3.92 -1.46
N ARG A 122 0.15 2.75 -1.46
CA ARG A 122 0.89 2.28 -0.29
C ARG A 122 2.06 3.20 0.07
N SER A 123 2.75 3.75 -0.93
CA SER A 123 3.84 4.72 -0.70
C SER A 123 3.33 6.01 -0.05
N LEU A 124 2.15 6.48 -0.46
CA LEU A 124 1.50 7.62 0.19
C LEU A 124 1.10 7.28 1.63
N LEU A 125 0.65 6.06 1.89
CA LEU A 125 0.19 5.61 3.20
C LEU A 125 1.30 5.11 4.15
N ARG A 126 2.57 5.08 3.71
CA ARG A 126 3.67 4.35 4.39
C ARG A 126 3.79 4.67 5.88
N VAL A 127 3.82 5.96 6.24
CA VAL A 127 3.99 6.40 7.64
C VAL A 127 2.91 5.84 8.56
N TRP A 128 1.68 5.69 8.07
CA TRP A 128 0.56 5.15 8.85
C TRP A 128 0.51 3.63 8.81
N VAL A 129 0.85 3.00 7.67
CA VAL A 129 0.92 1.54 7.55
C VAL A 129 1.98 0.96 8.49
N ASP A 130 3.14 1.59 8.58
CA ASP A 130 4.23 1.17 9.47
C ASP A 130 3.84 1.28 10.96
N ARG A 131 2.79 2.06 11.27
CA ARG A 131 2.23 2.22 12.61
C ARG A 131 0.92 1.46 12.83
N ALA A 132 0.34 0.84 11.81
CA ALA A 132 -0.97 0.20 11.93
C ALA A 132 -0.93 -1.11 12.74
N VAL A 133 0.23 -1.78 12.80
CA VAL A 133 0.43 -2.99 13.60
C VAL A 133 1.28 -2.62 14.81
N GLU A 134 0.60 -2.26 15.90
CA GLU A 134 1.25 -1.71 17.11
C GLU A 134 1.60 -2.76 18.17
N ASP A 135 0.96 -3.93 18.10
CA ASP A 135 1.13 -5.00 19.07
C ASP A 135 1.00 -6.39 18.43
N VAL A 136 1.32 -7.41 19.22
CA VAL A 136 1.29 -8.82 18.81
C VAL A 136 -0.13 -9.30 18.47
N GLU A 137 -1.17 -8.71 19.06
CA GLU A 137 -2.55 -9.12 18.81
C GLU A 137 -3.05 -8.60 17.45
N HIS A 138 -2.66 -7.38 17.08
CA HIS A 138 -2.83 -6.86 15.72
C HIS A 138 -2.11 -7.74 14.70
N ALA A 139 -0.88 -8.17 15.00
CA ALA A 139 -0.11 -9.06 14.13
C ALA A 139 -0.80 -10.44 13.96
N ARG A 140 -1.27 -11.04 15.06
CA ARG A 140 -2.05 -12.30 15.02
C ARG A 140 -3.32 -12.18 14.20
N THR A 141 -4.06 -11.09 14.39
CA THR A 141 -5.29 -10.82 13.64
C THR A 141 -4.99 -10.71 12.15
N ALA A 142 -3.99 -9.90 11.76
CA ALA A 142 -3.61 -9.73 10.37
C ALA A 142 -3.16 -11.08 9.75
N LEU A 143 -2.31 -11.84 10.43
CA LEU A 143 -1.86 -13.16 9.95
C LEU A 143 -3.03 -14.13 9.70
N ALA A 144 -4.01 -14.17 10.59
CA ALA A 144 -5.19 -15.01 10.42
C ALA A 144 -6.03 -14.57 9.21
N GLU A 145 -6.20 -13.27 9.01
CA GLU A 145 -6.90 -12.70 7.86
C GLU A 145 -6.17 -12.99 6.54
N HIS A 146 -4.84 -12.80 6.48
CA HIS A 146 -4.05 -13.11 5.29
C HIS A 146 -4.05 -14.61 4.98
N THR A 147 -4.07 -15.46 6.00
CA THR A 147 -4.21 -16.92 5.83
C THR A 147 -5.54 -17.27 5.16
N ALA A 148 -6.64 -16.63 5.56
CA ALA A 148 -7.95 -16.82 4.93
C ALA A 148 -7.97 -16.37 3.46
N VAL A 149 -7.30 -15.25 3.15
CA VAL A 149 -7.12 -14.79 1.76
C VAL A 149 -6.33 -15.83 0.94
N ARG A 150 -5.19 -16.31 1.46
CA ARG A 150 -4.37 -17.32 0.80
C ARG A 150 -5.15 -18.59 0.54
N ASP A 151 -5.89 -19.07 1.53
CA ASP A 151 -6.67 -20.31 1.42
C ASP A 151 -7.69 -20.24 0.28
N ALA A 152 -8.39 -19.10 0.14
CA ALA A 152 -9.32 -18.88 -0.96
C ALA A 152 -8.62 -18.73 -2.32
N ILE A 153 -7.46 -18.08 -2.36
CA ILE A 153 -6.64 -18.00 -3.58
C ILE A 153 -6.21 -19.40 -4.03
N ARG A 154 -5.79 -20.26 -3.11
CA ARG A 154 -5.29 -21.61 -3.41
C ARG A 154 -6.37 -22.52 -4.00
N THR A 155 -7.63 -22.32 -3.64
CA THR A 155 -8.76 -23.07 -4.20
C THR A 155 -9.29 -22.46 -5.50
N GLY A 156 -8.73 -21.34 -5.96
CA GLY A 156 -9.22 -20.59 -7.12
C GLY A 156 -10.55 -19.86 -6.86
N ASP A 157 -10.95 -19.72 -5.59
CA ASP A 157 -12.20 -19.06 -5.21
C ASP A 157 -12.02 -17.54 -5.19
N GLY A 158 -12.22 -16.91 -6.35
CA GLY A 158 -12.12 -15.46 -6.49
C GLY A 158 -13.14 -14.67 -5.64
N ALA A 159 -14.33 -15.23 -5.39
CA ALA A 159 -15.32 -14.58 -4.54
C ALA A 159 -14.94 -14.68 -3.06
N GLY A 160 -14.49 -15.85 -2.62
CA GLY A 160 -13.93 -16.07 -1.29
C GLY A 160 -12.72 -15.19 -1.01
N ALA A 161 -11.80 -15.08 -1.98
CA ALA A 161 -10.60 -14.26 -1.84
C ALA A 161 -10.95 -12.77 -1.71
N ALA A 162 -11.91 -12.27 -2.50
CA ALA A 162 -12.43 -10.91 -2.36
C ALA A 162 -13.08 -10.67 -0.99
N SER A 163 -13.90 -11.62 -0.52
CA SER A 163 -14.59 -11.49 0.76
C SER A 163 -13.61 -11.49 1.94
N ALA A 164 -12.63 -12.40 1.94
CA ALA A 164 -11.57 -12.45 2.96
C ALA A 164 -10.73 -11.17 2.95
N MET A 165 -10.37 -10.66 1.77
CA MET A 165 -9.62 -9.40 1.65
C MET A 165 -10.45 -8.21 2.11
N ALA A 166 -11.77 -8.20 1.88
CA ALA A 166 -12.64 -7.14 2.39
C ALA A 166 -12.67 -7.11 3.92
N ALA A 167 -12.70 -8.28 4.57
CA ALA A 167 -12.60 -8.38 6.02
C ALA A 167 -11.26 -7.84 6.53
N HIS A 168 -10.15 -8.25 5.89
CA HIS A 168 -8.81 -7.73 6.20
C HIS A 168 -8.72 -6.20 6.06
N MET A 169 -9.17 -5.65 4.92
CA MET A 169 -9.10 -4.22 4.66
C MET A 169 -9.96 -3.40 5.63
N LEU A 170 -11.07 -3.96 6.10
CA LEU A 170 -11.91 -3.33 7.13
C LEU A 170 -11.17 -3.21 8.47
N THR A 171 -10.52 -4.28 8.93
CA THR A 171 -9.77 -4.25 10.20
C THR A 171 -8.50 -3.42 10.08
N ALA A 172 -7.77 -3.54 8.96
CA ALA A 172 -6.59 -2.75 8.65
C ALA A 172 -6.91 -1.25 8.54
N GLY A 173 -8.05 -0.90 7.91
CA GLY A 173 -8.50 0.48 7.80
C GLY A 173 -8.81 1.11 9.17
N ARG A 174 -9.40 0.36 10.10
CA ARG A 174 -9.62 0.83 11.49
C ARG A 174 -8.31 1.06 12.23
N ARG A 175 -7.35 0.15 12.08
CA ARG A 175 -6.00 0.29 12.65
C ARG A 175 -5.27 1.52 12.09
N LEU A 176 -5.32 1.72 10.77
CA LEU A 176 -4.77 2.89 10.09
C LEU A 176 -5.41 4.20 10.55
N ALA A 177 -6.72 4.23 10.69
CA ALA A 177 -7.44 5.41 11.18
C ALA A 177 -7.08 5.73 12.65
N ALA A 178 -6.80 4.72 13.48
CA ALA A 178 -6.30 4.92 14.83
C ALA A 178 -4.87 5.49 14.83
N ALA A 179 -3.98 4.94 14.01
CA ALA A 179 -2.59 5.38 13.86
C ALA A 179 -2.43 6.78 13.21
N ASN A 180 -3.47 7.27 12.53
CA ASN A 180 -3.54 8.62 11.95
C ASN A 180 -3.95 9.70 12.97
N ARG A 181 -4.36 9.34 14.19
CA ARG A 181 -4.72 10.33 15.21
C ARG A 181 -3.46 10.99 15.81
N PRO A 182 -3.49 12.32 16.02
CA PRO A 182 -2.35 13.07 16.55
C PRO A 182 -2.05 12.75 18.02
#